data_AF-A0A6A1PZY2-F1
#
_entry.id   AF-A0A6A1PZY2-F1
#
_cell.length_a   1.000
_cell.length_b   1.000
_cell.length_c   1.000
_cell.angle_alpha   90.00
_cell.angle_beta   90.00
_cell.angle_gamma   90.00
#
_symmetry.space_group_name_H-M   'P 1'
#
loop_
_entity.id
_entity.type
_entity.pdbx_description
1 polymer ?
#
loop_
_entity_poly.entity_id
_entity_poly.type
_entity_poly.pdbx_seq_one_letter_code
_entity_poly.pdbx_strand_id
1 'polypeptide(L)'
;MQFFQQENVRKILTDVLFCYARENEQLLYKQLHHNSKAVKELLVSCMVRKGMHELLAPMVFTLHCDHQAFLHASESAQPRQEMKTLLNPEYLEHDAYAMFSQLMETAEPWFSTFEHDGQKGKETLMTPIPFARPQDLGPTVAIVTKVNQIQDHLLKKHDIELYMHLNRLEIAPQIYGLPKIEV
;
A
#
# COMPACT_ATOMS: atom_id res chain seq x y z
N MET A 1 17.87 -4.03 0.24
CA MET A 1 17.56 -2.84 -0.60
C MET A 1 17.86 -3.03 -2.09
N GLN A 2 18.89 -3.80 -2.52
CA GLN A 2 19.17 -4.01 -3.95
C GLN A 2 18.09 -4.80 -4.72
N PHE A 3 17.33 -5.66 -4.04
CA PHE A 3 16.23 -6.44 -4.66
C PHE A 3 15.17 -5.57 -5.34
N PHE A 4 14.68 -4.54 -4.65
CA PHE A 4 13.66 -3.63 -5.20
C PHE A 4 14.19 -2.66 -6.27
N GLN A 5 15.52 -2.60 -6.47
CA GLN A 5 16.13 -1.81 -7.54
C GLN A 5 16.12 -2.55 -8.88
N GLN A 6 15.87 -3.87 -8.89
CA GLN A 6 15.86 -4.66 -10.10
C GLN A 6 14.64 -4.30 -10.97
N GLU A 7 14.85 -4.17 -12.29
CA GLU A 7 13.83 -3.70 -13.23
C GLU A 7 12.63 -4.66 -13.32
N ASN A 8 12.88 -5.96 -13.27
CA ASN A 8 11.85 -7.00 -13.20
C ASN A 8 10.96 -6.85 -11.95
N VAL A 9 11.55 -6.62 -10.77
CA VAL A 9 10.79 -6.46 -9.52
C VAL A 9 9.95 -5.18 -9.57
N ARG A 10 10.51 -4.08 -10.08
CA ARG A 10 9.76 -2.82 -10.27
C ARG A 10 8.61 -2.99 -11.26
N LYS A 11 8.83 -3.75 -12.33
CA LYS A 11 7.79 -4.09 -13.31
C LYS A 11 6.66 -4.88 -12.65
N ILE A 12 6.97 -5.93 -11.89
CA ILE A 12 5.97 -6.74 -11.17
C ILE A 12 5.14 -5.87 -10.22
N LEU A 13 5.79 -5.04 -9.41
CA LEU A 13 5.09 -4.12 -8.50
C LEU A 13 4.14 -3.19 -9.27
N THR A 14 4.60 -2.66 -10.41
CA THR A 14 3.81 -1.74 -11.24
C THR A 14 2.63 -2.44 -11.91
N ASP A 15 2.84 -3.64 -12.44
CA ASP A 15 1.83 -4.43 -13.16
C ASP A 15 0.74 -4.92 -12.20
N VAL A 16 1.10 -5.39 -11.00
CA VAL A 16 0.13 -5.79 -9.96
C VAL A 16 -0.75 -4.60 -9.55
N LEU A 17 -0.15 -3.45 -9.24
CA LEU A 17 -0.89 -2.24 -8.88
C LEU A 17 -1.79 -1.77 -10.02
N PHE A 18 -1.30 -1.82 -11.26
CA PHE A 18 -2.09 -1.45 -12.43
C PHE A 18 -3.29 -2.37 -12.64
N CYS A 19 -3.11 -3.69 -12.55
CA CYS A 19 -4.18 -4.66 -12.66
C CYS A 19 -5.24 -4.43 -11.58
N TYR A 20 -4.81 -4.26 -10.32
CA TYR A 20 -5.72 -4.04 -9.20
C TYR A 20 -6.54 -2.76 -9.40
N ALA A 21 -5.90 -1.68 -9.88
CA ALA A 21 -6.57 -0.42 -10.10
C ALA A 21 -7.60 -0.46 -11.24
N ARG A 22 -7.28 -1.20 -12.30
CA ARG A 22 -8.17 -1.39 -13.44
C ARG A 22 -9.43 -2.15 -13.02
N GLU A 23 -9.31 -3.12 -12.12
CA GLU A 23 -10.44 -3.90 -11.64
C GLU A 23 -11.31 -3.12 -10.62
N ASN A 24 -10.73 -2.13 -9.95
CA ASN A 24 -11.41 -1.28 -8.96
C ASN A 24 -11.68 0.13 -9.51
N GLU A 25 -12.41 0.22 -10.62
CA GLU A 25 -12.68 1.46 -11.38
C GLU A 25 -13.33 2.59 -10.56
N GLN A 26 -14.04 2.26 -9.47
CA GLN A 26 -14.65 3.27 -8.58
C GLN A 26 -13.63 4.19 -7.89
N LEU A 27 -12.36 3.79 -7.84
CA LEU A 27 -11.26 4.63 -7.35
C LEU A 27 -10.84 5.71 -8.37
N LEU A 28 -11.30 5.65 -9.62
CA LEU A 28 -10.70 6.42 -10.73
C LEU A 28 -11.68 7.19 -11.63
N TYR A 29 -12.96 6.80 -11.66
CA TYR A 29 -13.85 7.12 -12.79
C TYR A 29 -14.50 8.52 -12.81
N LYS A 30 -13.84 9.59 -12.33
CA LYS A 30 -14.37 10.95 -12.56
C LYS A 30 -13.53 11.86 -13.46
N GLN A 31 -12.30 11.49 -13.83
CA GLN A 31 -11.36 12.49 -14.40
C GLN A 31 -10.64 12.11 -15.70
N LEU A 32 -10.68 10.87 -16.21
CA LEU A 32 -9.81 10.49 -17.34
C LEU A 32 -10.55 9.81 -18.49
N HIS A 33 -11.12 10.63 -19.38
CA HIS A 33 -11.26 10.24 -20.77
C HIS A 33 -9.94 10.60 -21.52
N HIS A 34 -9.40 9.63 -22.25
CA HIS A 34 -8.28 9.69 -23.21
C HIS A 34 -6.85 9.43 -22.68
N ASN A 35 -6.28 8.31 -23.20
CA ASN A 35 -4.86 7.94 -23.36
C ASN A 35 -4.25 6.92 -22.37
N SER A 36 -4.02 5.69 -22.85
CA SER A 36 -3.61 4.50 -22.08
C SER A 36 -2.31 4.66 -21.28
N LYS A 37 -1.35 5.45 -21.77
CA LYS A 37 -0.08 5.71 -21.07
C LYS A 37 -0.24 6.67 -19.89
N ALA A 38 -0.97 7.76 -20.09
CA ALA A 38 -1.24 8.74 -19.04
C ALA A 38 -2.12 8.15 -17.93
N VAL A 39 -3.08 7.29 -18.29
CA VAL A 39 -3.92 6.55 -17.34
C VAL A 39 -3.07 5.62 -16.47
N LYS A 40 -2.13 4.87 -17.08
CA LYS A 40 -1.17 4.02 -16.33
C LYS A 40 -0.32 4.82 -15.35
N GLU A 41 0.26 5.93 -15.80
CA GLU A 41 1.12 6.78 -14.96
C GLU A 41 0.33 7.43 -13.83
N LEU A 42 -0.89 7.92 -14.09
CA LEU A 42 -1.75 8.50 -13.04
C LEU A 42 -2.23 7.44 -12.05
N LEU A 43 -2.55 6.23 -12.53
CA LEU A 43 -2.99 5.12 -11.69
C LEU A 43 -1.92 4.65 -10.71
N VAL A 44 -0.73 4.38 -11.23
CA VAL A 44 0.42 4.01 -10.43
C VAL A 44 0.77 5.14 -9.47
N SER A 45 0.71 6.40 -9.93
CA SER A 45 0.88 7.57 -9.06
C SER A 45 -0.15 7.60 -7.93
N CYS A 46 -1.44 7.37 -8.19
CA CYS A 46 -2.46 7.32 -7.13
C CYS A 46 -2.21 6.22 -6.11
N MET A 47 -1.80 5.01 -6.54
CA MET A 47 -1.56 3.90 -5.62
C MET A 47 -0.26 4.04 -4.84
N VAL A 48 0.78 4.58 -5.47
CA VAL A 48 2.04 4.94 -4.80
C VAL A 48 1.78 6.05 -3.78
N ARG A 49 1.01 7.09 -4.16
CA ARG A 49 0.59 8.16 -3.24
C ARG A 49 -0.23 7.64 -2.07
N LYS A 50 -0.98 6.57 -2.27
CA LYS A 50 -1.72 5.88 -1.20
C LYS A 50 -0.84 4.95 -0.37
N GLY A 51 0.44 4.76 -0.68
CA GLY A 51 1.32 3.84 0.09
C GLY A 51 1.03 2.35 -0.16
N MET A 52 0.14 1.99 -1.09
CA MET A 52 -0.25 0.59 -1.32
C MET A 52 0.91 -0.29 -1.79
N HIS A 53 1.90 0.31 -2.43
CA HIS A 53 3.15 -0.34 -2.82
C HIS A 53 3.99 -0.82 -1.62
N GLU A 54 3.85 -0.20 -0.44
CA GLU A 54 4.52 -0.61 0.80
C GLU A 54 3.90 -1.87 1.39
N LEU A 55 2.62 -2.13 1.14
CA LEU A 55 1.98 -3.41 1.48
C LEU A 55 2.37 -4.51 0.50
N LEU A 56 2.49 -4.17 -0.78
CA LEU A 56 2.82 -5.13 -1.84
C LEU A 56 4.30 -5.56 -1.80
N ALA A 57 5.22 -4.66 -1.49
CA ALA A 57 6.66 -4.94 -1.51
C ALA A 57 7.09 -6.08 -0.56
N PRO A 58 6.63 -6.15 0.71
CA PRO A 58 6.86 -7.27 1.60
C PRO A 58 6.28 -8.60 1.09
N MET A 59 5.12 -8.59 0.43
CA MET A 59 4.53 -9.80 -0.16
C MET A 59 5.41 -10.35 -1.28
N VAL A 60 5.77 -9.49 -2.23
CA VAL A 60 6.65 -9.85 -3.36
C VAL A 60 8.00 -10.34 -2.86
N PHE A 61 8.55 -9.71 -1.82
CA PHE A 61 9.80 -10.14 -1.21
C PHE A 61 9.69 -11.51 -0.53
N THR A 62 8.61 -11.75 0.22
CA THR A 62 8.38 -13.04 0.90
C THR A 62 8.24 -14.16 -0.12
N LEU A 63 7.41 -13.98 -1.16
CA LEU A 63 7.26 -14.94 -2.25
C LEU A 63 8.60 -15.20 -2.96
N HIS A 64 9.41 -14.16 -3.19
CA HIS A 64 10.74 -14.33 -3.76
C HIS A 64 11.65 -15.16 -2.86
N CYS A 65 11.67 -14.89 -1.55
CA CYS A 65 12.44 -15.66 -0.58
C CYS A 65 12.03 -17.13 -0.56
N ASP A 66 10.73 -17.42 -0.60
CA ASP A 66 10.21 -18.79 -0.64
C ASP A 66 10.63 -19.51 -1.91
N HIS A 67 10.60 -18.84 -3.07
CA HIS A 67 11.14 -19.38 -4.32
C HIS A 67 12.63 -19.67 -4.24
N GLN A 68 13.45 -18.77 -3.66
CA GLN A 68 14.88 -19.01 -3.50
C GLN A 68 15.16 -20.18 -2.55
N ALA A 69 14.43 -20.26 -1.43
CA ALA A 69 14.54 -21.37 -0.49
C ALA A 69 14.14 -22.70 -1.13
N PHE A 70 13.10 -22.70 -1.96
CA PHE A 70 12.66 -23.85 -2.72
C PHE A 70 13.71 -24.34 -3.72
N LEU A 71 14.29 -23.43 -4.50
CA LEU A 71 15.35 -23.76 -5.46
C LEU A 71 16.54 -24.40 -4.76
N HIS A 72 16.98 -23.83 -3.64
CA HIS A 72 18.09 -24.40 -2.87
C HIS A 72 17.76 -25.77 -2.27
N ALA A 73 16.55 -25.95 -1.72
CA ALA A 73 16.11 -27.26 -1.23
C ALA A 73 16.02 -28.30 -2.36
N SER A 74 15.69 -27.88 -3.58
CA SER A 74 15.60 -28.74 -4.77
C SER A 74 16.96 -29.26 -5.26
N GLU A 75 18.07 -28.63 -4.87
CA GLU A 75 19.43 -29.11 -5.20
C GLU A 75 19.79 -30.38 -4.41
N SER A 76 19.20 -30.54 -3.21
CA SER A 76 19.54 -31.61 -2.27
C SER A 76 18.42 -32.63 -2.06
N ALA A 77 17.19 -32.30 -2.45
CA ALA A 77 16.02 -33.16 -2.32
C ALA A 77 15.16 -33.13 -3.59
N GLN A 78 14.31 -34.14 -3.75
CA GLN A 78 13.30 -34.14 -4.81
C GLN A 78 11.97 -33.63 -4.22
N PRO A 79 11.65 -32.33 -4.34
CA PRO A 79 10.42 -31.78 -3.79
C PRO A 79 9.20 -32.35 -4.50
N ARG A 80 8.09 -32.39 -3.75
CA ARG A 80 6.81 -32.87 -4.26
C ARG A 80 6.29 -31.98 -5.39
N GLN A 81 5.45 -32.55 -6.24
CA GLN A 81 4.94 -31.84 -7.41
C GLN A 81 4.08 -30.63 -7.01
N GLU A 82 3.35 -30.71 -5.90
CA GLU A 82 2.53 -29.60 -5.40
C GLU A 82 3.39 -28.39 -5.04
N MET A 83 4.58 -28.62 -4.44
CA MET A 83 5.51 -27.54 -4.09
C MET A 83 6.09 -26.88 -5.34
N LYS A 84 6.36 -27.65 -6.41
CA LYS A 84 6.84 -27.11 -7.70
C LYS A 84 5.79 -26.21 -8.36
N THR A 85 4.51 -26.56 -8.21
CA THR A 85 3.42 -25.74 -8.74
C THR A 85 3.22 -24.48 -7.91
N LEU A 86 3.23 -24.60 -6.57
CA LEU A 86 2.99 -23.49 -5.65
C LEU A 86 4.13 -22.46 -5.64
N LEU A 87 5.38 -22.92 -5.81
CA LEU A 87 6.59 -22.09 -5.69
C LEU A 87 7.25 -21.88 -7.06
N ASN A 88 6.44 -21.80 -8.13
CA ASN A 88 6.95 -21.57 -9.48
C ASN A 88 7.32 -20.09 -9.66
N PRO A 89 8.61 -19.76 -9.92
CA PRO A 89 9.04 -18.37 -10.13
C PRO A 89 8.32 -17.64 -11.28
N GLU A 90 7.80 -18.36 -12.28
CA GLU A 90 7.04 -17.79 -13.39
C GLU A 90 5.69 -17.20 -12.94
N TYR A 91 5.14 -17.68 -11.82
CA TYR A 91 3.85 -17.25 -11.29
C TYR A 91 3.96 -16.21 -10.17
N LEU A 92 5.17 -15.75 -9.85
CA LEU A 92 5.39 -14.78 -8.75
C LEU A 92 4.51 -13.52 -8.88
N GLU A 93 4.34 -13.00 -10.09
CA GLU A 93 3.46 -11.83 -10.34
C GLU A 93 1.98 -12.15 -10.08
N HIS A 94 1.53 -13.34 -10.50
CA HIS A 94 0.16 -13.80 -10.33
C HIS A 94 -0.16 -14.09 -8.86
N ASP A 95 0.75 -14.73 -8.14
CA ASP A 95 0.58 -15.05 -6.72
C ASP A 95 0.60 -13.77 -5.88
N ALA A 96 1.50 -12.84 -6.20
CA ALA A 96 1.53 -11.51 -5.59
C ALA A 96 0.22 -10.75 -5.83
N TYR A 97 -0.34 -10.80 -7.05
CA TYR A 97 -1.63 -10.20 -7.35
C TYR A 97 -2.76 -10.80 -6.52
N ALA A 98 -2.86 -12.13 -6.45
CA ALA A 98 -3.91 -12.81 -5.71
C ALA A 98 -3.87 -12.47 -4.21
N MET A 99 -2.68 -12.52 -3.60
CA MET A 99 -2.48 -12.15 -2.20
C MET A 99 -2.80 -10.67 -1.94
N PHE A 100 -2.35 -9.79 -2.84
CA PHE A 100 -2.58 -8.36 -2.72
C PHE A 100 -4.06 -8.01 -2.82
N SER A 101 -4.76 -8.55 -3.82
CA SER A 101 -6.20 -8.35 -4.00
C SER A 101 -6.98 -8.79 -2.76
N GLN A 102 -6.65 -9.95 -2.21
CA GLN A 102 -7.28 -10.46 -0.99
C GLN A 102 -7.03 -9.57 0.24
N LEU A 103 -5.81 -9.02 0.39
CA LEU A 103 -5.52 -8.07 1.47
C LEU A 103 -6.38 -6.81 1.31
N MET A 104 -6.44 -6.29 0.09
CA MET A 104 -7.08 -5.03 -0.21
C MET A 104 -8.60 -5.05 0.02
N GLU A 105 -9.26 -6.20 -0.04
CA GLU A 105 -10.67 -6.34 0.39
C GLU A 105 -10.93 -5.80 1.82
N THR A 106 -9.92 -5.89 2.70
CA THR A 106 -10.02 -5.43 4.09
C THR A 106 -9.27 -4.12 4.35
N ALA A 107 -8.19 -3.87 3.62
CA ALA A 107 -7.31 -2.73 3.81
C ALA A 107 -7.75 -1.49 3.00
N GLU A 108 -8.52 -1.66 1.92
CA GLU A 108 -8.97 -0.56 1.06
C GLU A 108 -9.57 0.63 1.83
N PRO A 109 -10.45 0.45 2.84
CA PRO A 109 -11.04 1.56 3.58
C PRO A 109 -10.01 2.48 4.27
N TRP A 110 -8.79 2.00 4.50
CA TRP A 110 -7.70 2.77 5.13
C TRP A 110 -7.09 3.76 4.13
N PHE A 111 -7.18 3.43 2.85
CA PHE A 111 -6.67 4.20 1.72
C PHE A 111 -7.76 5.00 0.99
N SER A 112 -9.03 4.77 1.32
CA SER A 112 -10.15 5.55 0.80
C SER A 112 -10.17 6.93 1.44
N THR A 113 -9.72 7.93 0.68
CA THR A 113 -10.09 9.33 0.89
C THR A 113 -11.53 9.49 0.40
N PHE A 114 -12.52 9.17 1.23
CA PHE A 114 -13.86 9.72 1.00
C PHE A 114 -13.75 11.23 1.19
N GLU A 115 -13.49 11.94 0.11
CA GLU A 115 -13.90 13.33 0.00
C GLU A 115 -15.42 13.30 0.08
N HIS A 116 -15.95 13.54 1.27
CA HIS A 116 -17.35 13.91 1.39
C HIS A 116 -17.48 15.24 0.65
N ASP A 117 -18.04 15.15 -0.55
CA ASP A 117 -18.54 16.22 -1.41
C ASP A 117 -18.94 17.44 -0.58
N GLY A 118 -18.19 18.55 -0.68
CA GLY A 118 -18.44 19.70 0.18
C GLY A 118 -17.55 20.95 0.07
N GLN A 119 -16.40 20.93 -0.63
CA GLN A 119 -15.61 22.17 -0.80
C GLN A 119 -15.18 22.39 -2.23
N LYS A 120 -16.02 23.14 -2.96
CA LYS A 120 -15.60 23.92 -4.14
C LYS A 120 -14.52 24.91 -3.70
N GLY A 121 -13.25 24.61 -3.93
CA GLY A 121 -12.17 25.54 -3.57
C GLY A 121 -10.79 25.15 -4.06
N LYS A 122 -10.44 25.61 -5.26
CA LYS A 122 -9.10 25.66 -5.86
C LYS A 122 -8.37 24.32 -6.02
N GLU A 123 -8.65 23.70 -7.16
CA GLU A 123 -7.73 22.80 -7.85
C GLU A 123 -6.38 23.51 -8.07
N THR A 124 -5.45 23.33 -7.15
CA THR A 124 -4.04 23.55 -7.47
C THR A 124 -3.59 22.28 -8.16
N LEU A 125 -3.48 22.36 -9.49
CA LEU A 125 -2.94 21.31 -10.35
C LEU A 125 -1.54 20.94 -9.84
N MET A 126 -1.47 19.95 -8.93
CA MET A 126 -0.20 19.39 -8.49
C MET A 126 0.36 18.60 -9.65
N THR A 127 1.43 19.13 -10.25
CA THR A 127 2.25 18.44 -11.25
C THR A 127 2.70 17.10 -10.66
N PRO A 128 2.40 15.96 -11.28
CA PRO A 128 2.73 14.66 -10.71
C PRO A 128 4.25 14.46 -10.71
N ILE A 129 4.84 14.32 -9.52
CA ILE A 129 6.20 13.82 -9.36
C ILE A 129 6.09 12.29 -9.19
N PRO A 130 6.61 11.48 -10.13
CA PRO A 130 6.65 10.03 -9.97
C PRO A 130 7.48 9.66 -8.74
N PHE A 131 6.99 8.74 -7.91
CA PHE A 131 7.64 8.28 -6.67
C PHE A 131 7.75 9.32 -5.53
N ALA A 132 6.85 10.31 -5.47
CA ALA A 132 6.71 11.18 -4.30
C ALA A 132 6.54 10.35 -3.01
N ARG A 133 7.18 10.78 -1.93
CA ARG A 133 7.20 10.02 -0.67
C ARG A 133 5.87 10.23 0.07
N PRO A 134 5.39 9.28 0.89
CA PRO A 134 4.17 9.44 1.68
C PRO A 134 4.16 10.72 2.53
N GLN A 135 5.33 11.19 2.96
CA GLN A 135 5.53 12.44 3.71
C GLN A 135 5.03 13.70 2.98
N ASP A 136 4.92 13.65 1.64
CA ASP A 136 4.45 14.76 0.81
C ASP A 136 2.91 14.78 0.66
N LEU A 137 2.21 13.75 1.15
CA LEU A 137 0.76 13.65 1.17
C LEU A 137 0.27 13.62 2.62
N GLY A 138 -0.48 14.64 3.02
CA GLY A 138 -1.10 14.65 4.34
C GLY A 138 -1.93 13.39 4.61
N PRO A 139 -2.10 12.99 5.88
CA PRO A 139 -2.74 11.72 6.24
C PRO A 139 -4.19 11.62 5.78
N THR A 140 -4.63 10.42 5.39
CA THR A 140 -6.02 10.21 4.96
C THR A 140 -6.99 10.39 6.14
N VAL A 141 -8.21 10.86 5.86
CA VAL A 141 -9.26 11.07 6.88
C VAL A 141 -9.57 9.79 7.67
N ALA A 142 -9.53 8.63 7.02
CA ALA A 142 -9.75 7.34 7.65
C ALA A 142 -8.65 7.00 8.66
N ILE A 143 -7.38 7.22 8.30
CA ILE A 143 -6.24 6.99 9.19
C ILE A 143 -6.30 7.98 10.36
N VAL A 144 -6.54 9.28 10.10
CA VAL A 144 -6.69 10.29 11.15
C VAL A 144 -7.79 9.90 12.14
N THR A 145 -8.94 9.44 11.64
CA THR A 145 -10.06 9.00 12.49
C THR A 145 -9.67 7.82 13.37
N LYS A 146 -8.99 6.81 12.83
CA LYS A 146 -8.53 5.66 13.61
C LYS A 146 -7.47 6.04 14.64
N VAL A 147 -6.50 6.87 14.27
CA VAL A 147 -5.46 7.31 15.21
C VAL A 147 -6.08 8.10 16.36
N ASN A 148 -7.07 8.95 16.08
CA ASN A 148 -7.83 9.65 17.12
C ASN A 148 -8.63 8.67 17.99
N GLN A 149 -9.27 7.65 17.42
CA GLN A 149 -9.92 6.60 18.22
C GLN A 149 -8.94 5.86 19.14
N ILE A 150 -7.75 5.52 18.63
CA ILE A 150 -6.70 4.88 19.44
C ILE A 150 -6.30 5.81 20.59
N GLN A 151 -6.04 7.09 20.33
CA GLN A 151 -5.66 8.04 21.37
C GLN A 151 -6.78 8.27 22.40
N ASP A 152 -7.98 8.63 21.94
CA ASP A 152 -9.05 9.09 22.83
C ASP A 152 -9.81 7.96 23.53
N HIS A 153 -9.79 6.74 22.98
CA HIS A 153 -10.50 5.60 23.56
C HIS A 153 -9.56 4.53 24.13
N LEU A 154 -8.55 4.09 23.36
CA LEU A 154 -7.70 2.97 23.81
C LEU A 154 -6.62 3.46 24.78
N LEU A 155 -5.85 4.48 24.39
CA LEU A 155 -4.77 5.02 25.20
C LEU A 155 -5.33 5.65 26.48
N LYS A 156 -6.33 6.53 26.37
CA LYS A 156 -6.99 7.14 27.53
C LYS A 156 -7.54 6.13 28.54
N LYS A 157 -8.04 4.98 28.07
CA LYS A 157 -8.60 3.92 28.93
C LYS A 157 -7.51 3.11 29.66
N HIS A 158 -6.40 2.82 29.00
CA HIS A 158 -5.37 1.92 29.55
C HIS A 158 -4.21 2.66 30.20
N ASP A 159 -3.90 3.88 29.76
CA ASP A 159 -2.81 4.72 30.28
C ASP A 159 -3.19 6.21 30.18
N ILE A 160 -3.92 6.67 31.19
CA ILE A 160 -4.39 8.06 31.27
C ILE A 160 -3.24 9.05 31.50
N GLU A 161 -2.15 8.61 32.15
CA GLU A 161 -1.00 9.47 32.45
C GLU A 161 -0.24 9.83 31.17
N LEU A 162 0.00 8.82 30.32
CA LEU A 162 0.57 9.02 28.99
C LEU A 162 -0.36 9.87 28.09
N TYR A 163 -1.66 9.59 28.09
CA TYR A 163 -2.65 10.41 27.35
C TYR A 163 -2.56 11.89 27.75
N MET A 164 -2.61 12.19 29.05
CA MET A 164 -2.54 13.56 29.54
C MET A 164 -1.18 14.19 29.22
N HIS A 165 -0.09 13.43 29.28
CA HIS A 165 1.24 13.94 28.96
C HIS A 165 1.37 14.33 27.48
N LEU A 166 0.93 13.47 26.57
CA LEU A 166 0.93 13.75 25.13
C LEU A 166 0.05 14.96 24.81
N ASN A 167 -1.12 15.07 25.45
CA ASN A 167 -2.02 16.20 25.26
C ASN A 167 -1.43 17.52 25.82
N ARG A 168 -0.74 17.46 26.97
CA ARG A 168 -0.03 18.62 27.54
C ARG A 168 1.12 19.11 26.66
N LEU A 169 1.79 18.20 25.96
CA LEU A 169 2.87 18.52 25.04
C LEU A 169 2.37 18.93 23.64
N GLU A 170 1.05 18.99 23.42
CA GLU A 170 0.42 19.26 22.12
C GLU A 170 0.91 18.33 21.00
N ILE A 171 1.31 17.10 21.37
CA ILE A 171 1.76 16.10 20.41
C ILE A 171 0.53 15.50 19.76
N ALA A 172 0.29 15.90 18.51
CA ALA A 172 -0.85 15.44 17.77
C ALA A 172 -0.74 13.91 17.52
N PRO A 173 -1.84 13.14 17.71
CA PRO A 173 -1.90 11.70 17.49
C PRO A 173 -1.21 11.20 16.22
N GLN A 174 -1.34 11.99 15.17
CA GLN A 174 -0.87 11.71 13.83
C GLN A 174 0.66 11.62 13.77
N ILE A 175 1.38 12.35 14.63
CA ILE A 175 2.85 12.41 14.63
C ILE A 175 3.46 11.06 15.00
N TYR A 176 2.84 10.31 15.92
CA TYR A 176 3.35 9.00 16.37
C TYR A 176 2.53 7.82 15.85
N GLY A 177 1.29 8.04 15.42
CA GLY A 177 0.38 7.01 14.94
C GLY A 177 0.58 6.66 13.45
N LEU A 178 0.82 7.65 12.59
CA LEU A 178 0.98 7.43 11.14
C LEU A 178 2.16 6.52 10.80
N PRO A 179 3.37 6.72 11.36
CA PRO A 179 4.52 5.89 10.99
C PRO A 179 4.39 4.42 11.39
N LYS A 180 3.43 4.08 12.26
CA LYS A 180 3.15 2.70 12.71
C LYS A 180 1.98 2.04 12.00
N ILE A 181 1.21 2.80 11.23
CA ILE A 181 0.03 2.34 10.49
C ILE A 181 0.35 2.24 8.99
N GLU A 182 1.25 3.09 8.51
CA GLU A 182 1.68 3.12 7.11
C GLU A 182 2.85 2.15 6.80
N VAL A 183 3.48 1.56 7.83
CA VAL A 183 4.57 0.57 7.74
C VAL A 183 4.11 -0.78 8.28
#